data_AF-A0A6M3ZY38-F1
#
_entry.id   AF-A0A6M3ZY38-F1
#
_cell.length_a   1.000
_cell.length_b   1.000
_cell.length_c   1.000
_cell.angle_alpha   90.00
_cell.angle_beta   90.00
_cell.angle_gamma   90.00
#
_symmetry.space_group_name_H-M   'P 1'
#
loop_
_entity.id
_entity.type
_entity.pdbx_description
1 polymer ?
#
loop_
_entity_poly.entity_id
_entity_poly.type
_entity_poly.pdbx_seq_one_letter_code
_entity_poly.pdbx_strand_id
1 'polypeptide(L)'
;MEQSLGGDMATHLGLHENTYLKFVGPESHQLITNSLTSIAIAHVVFGGIMQLDEAIKRILKTDEKPTRFAPQCKATRGEHSELVKEVDALSQEEFEAVRNCLRNEILRIQAIHPNKPRAHISGGFTYGVRFLRLFDAKWLDEALPPTKYPKSKNWNLSPEKISFYIEKFISSREKSLAKNPLKRITADLLRLPIPYSTLNLILEGNPEIRRVYDECTESPEQWRARVTKLLCALVRQHDPDHFYSWPDHYDGVDINKFRAKMKSTRSWLVKRGNSLSIPPDFINPEDEECESI
;
A
#
# COMPACT_ATOMS: atom_id res chain seq x y z
N MET A 1 -27.00 26.42 -2.91
CA MET A 1 -26.17 25.30 -2.41
C MET A 1 -25.76 25.51 -0.96
N GLU A 2 -25.26 26.69 -0.57
CA GLU A 2 -25.12 27.05 0.87
C GLU A 2 -26.44 26.99 1.65
N GLN A 3 -27.58 27.11 0.94
CA GLN A 3 -28.91 27.09 1.53
C GLN A 3 -29.37 25.71 2.06
N SER A 4 -28.80 24.59 1.61
CA SER A 4 -29.27 23.25 2.04
C SER A 4 -28.47 22.64 3.19
N LEU A 5 -27.18 22.97 3.34
CA LEU A 5 -26.35 22.49 4.46
C LEU A 5 -25.86 23.60 5.40
N GLY A 6 -26.02 24.89 5.05
CA GLY A 6 -25.36 25.99 5.76
C GLY A 6 -23.86 26.03 5.48
N GLY A 7 -23.31 27.22 5.23
CA GLY A 7 -21.88 27.40 4.90
C GLY A 7 -20.92 26.84 5.97
N ASP A 8 -21.34 26.92 7.24
CA ASP A 8 -20.55 26.43 8.38
C ASP A 8 -20.42 24.90 8.39
N MET A 9 -21.50 24.17 8.07
CA MET A 9 -21.49 22.71 8.08
C MET A 9 -20.74 22.13 6.87
N ALA A 10 -20.82 22.79 5.71
CA ALA A 10 -20.03 22.44 4.53
C ALA A 10 -18.53 22.56 4.80
N THR A 11 -18.13 23.62 5.51
CA THR A 11 -16.74 23.85 5.94
C THR A 11 -16.29 22.79 6.95
N HIS A 12 -17.13 22.46 7.94
CA HIS A 12 -16.82 21.46 8.96
C HIS A 12 -16.67 20.04 8.41
N LEU A 13 -17.40 19.72 7.32
CA LEU A 13 -17.33 18.44 6.62
C LEU A 13 -16.24 18.37 5.54
N GLY A 14 -15.46 19.45 5.36
CA GLY A 14 -14.40 19.52 4.33
C GLY A 14 -14.93 19.51 2.89
N LEU A 15 -16.16 19.99 2.70
CA LEU A 15 -16.81 20.07 1.39
C LEU A 15 -16.38 21.37 0.70
N HIS A 16 -15.25 21.33 0.01
CA HIS A 16 -14.77 22.42 -0.85
C HIS A 16 -15.18 22.17 -2.31
N GLU A 17 -15.08 23.19 -3.15
CA GLU A 17 -15.36 23.10 -4.60
C GLU A 17 -14.61 21.92 -5.26
N ASN A 18 -13.36 21.69 -4.86
CA ASN A 18 -12.56 20.54 -5.29
C ASN A 18 -13.14 19.18 -4.85
N THR A 19 -13.84 19.10 -3.71
CA THR A 19 -14.49 17.86 -3.24
C THR A 19 -15.66 17.48 -4.14
N TYR A 20 -16.38 18.47 -4.68
CA TYR A 20 -17.46 18.25 -5.64
C TYR A 20 -16.92 17.89 -7.04
N LEU A 21 -15.85 18.56 -7.48
CA LEU A 21 -15.18 18.22 -8.74
C LEU A 21 -14.65 16.78 -8.74
N LYS A 22 -14.21 16.26 -7.58
CA LYS A 22 -13.85 14.85 -7.42
C LYS A 22 -15.04 13.90 -7.49
N PHE A 23 -16.25 14.36 -7.16
CA PHE A 23 -17.44 13.52 -7.17
C PHE A 23 -18.15 13.51 -8.53
N VAL A 24 -18.16 14.64 -9.24
CA VAL A 24 -18.92 14.83 -10.49
C VAL A 24 -18.02 14.93 -11.72
N GLY A 25 -16.74 15.25 -11.55
CA GLY A 25 -15.80 15.47 -12.65
C GLY A 25 -15.27 14.18 -13.30
N PRO A 26 -14.69 14.30 -14.51
CA PRO A 26 -14.11 13.16 -15.25
C PRO A 26 -12.88 12.54 -14.57
N GLU A 27 -12.32 13.19 -13.55
CA GLU A 27 -11.19 12.70 -12.73
C GLU A 27 -11.63 12.04 -11.40
N SER A 28 -12.86 11.54 -11.31
CA SER A 28 -13.49 10.99 -10.08
C SER A 28 -12.87 9.70 -9.51
N HIS A 29 -11.66 9.32 -9.95
CA HIS A 29 -10.96 8.11 -9.53
C HIS A 29 -10.41 8.17 -8.09
N GLN A 30 -10.46 9.33 -7.43
CA GLN A 30 -10.17 9.42 -6.01
C GLN A 30 -11.44 9.11 -5.21
N LEU A 31 -11.55 7.85 -4.74
CA LEU A 31 -12.57 7.44 -3.79
C LEU A 31 -12.57 8.43 -2.62
N ILE A 32 -13.72 9.05 -2.35
CA ILE A 32 -13.93 9.80 -1.12
C ILE A 32 -13.85 8.78 0.01
N THR A 33 -12.72 8.74 0.71
CA THR A 33 -12.44 7.77 1.78
C THR A 33 -13.26 8.04 3.04
N ASN A 34 -13.89 9.21 3.14
CA ASN A 34 -14.69 9.62 4.28
C ASN A 34 -16.19 9.40 4.01
N SER A 35 -16.77 8.42 4.71
CA SER A 35 -18.19 8.06 4.60
C SER A 35 -19.14 9.21 4.92
N LEU A 36 -18.78 10.12 5.84
CA LEU A 36 -19.60 11.29 6.17
C LEU A 36 -19.67 12.30 5.02
N THR A 37 -18.55 12.49 4.32
CA THR A 37 -18.47 13.37 3.14
C THR A 37 -19.32 12.81 2.00
N SER A 38 -19.29 11.48 1.78
CA SER A 38 -20.15 10.82 0.78
C SER A 38 -21.63 10.96 1.10
N ILE A 39 -22.03 10.79 2.36
CA ILE A 39 -23.43 10.95 2.81
C ILE A 39 -23.89 12.41 2.63
N ALA A 40 -23.04 13.37 2.98
CA ALA A 40 -23.36 14.78 2.83
C ALA A 40 -23.53 15.17 1.35
N ILE A 41 -22.65 14.70 0.46
CA ILE A 41 -22.77 14.95 -0.99
C ILE A 41 -24.04 14.29 -1.55
N ALA A 42 -24.36 13.06 -1.15
CA ALA A 42 -25.61 12.39 -1.54
C ALA A 42 -26.84 13.24 -1.17
N HIS A 43 -26.83 13.83 0.03
CA HIS A 43 -27.90 14.71 0.48
C HIS A 43 -27.95 16.05 -0.26
N VAL A 44 -26.80 16.68 -0.53
CA VAL A 44 -26.74 18.01 -1.18
C VAL A 44 -27.08 17.94 -2.65
N VAL A 45 -26.52 16.96 -3.36
CA VAL A 45 -26.58 16.89 -4.83
C VAL A 45 -27.85 16.16 -5.29
N PHE A 46 -28.23 15.09 -4.59
CA PHE A 46 -29.36 14.25 -4.99
C PHE A 46 -30.59 14.45 -4.11
N GLY A 47 -30.50 15.22 -3.01
CA GLY A 47 -31.60 15.41 -2.07
C GLY A 47 -31.76 14.27 -1.05
N GLY A 48 -30.85 13.29 -1.07
CA GLY A 48 -30.82 12.16 -0.15
C GLY A 48 -30.28 10.89 -0.77
N ILE A 49 -30.03 9.88 0.07
CA ILE A 49 -29.49 8.58 -0.34
C ILE A 49 -30.48 7.82 -1.23
N MET A 50 -31.78 7.95 -0.99
CA MET A 50 -32.82 7.27 -1.79
C MET A 50 -32.87 7.80 -3.22
N GLN A 51 -32.71 9.11 -3.38
CA GLN A 51 -32.69 9.78 -4.67
C GLN A 51 -31.39 9.53 -5.44
N LEU A 52 -30.26 9.35 -4.72
CA LEU A 52 -29.00 8.88 -5.31
C LEU A 52 -29.16 7.47 -5.89
N ASP A 53 -29.75 6.54 -5.14
CA ASP A 53 -30.02 5.17 -5.62
C ASP A 53 -30.95 5.18 -6.85
N GLU A 54 -31.98 6.03 -6.85
CA GLU A 54 -32.87 6.20 -8.00
C GLU A 54 -32.13 6.78 -9.23
N ALA A 55 -31.25 7.76 -9.04
CA ALA A 55 -30.42 8.33 -10.10
C ALA A 55 -29.45 7.29 -10.69
N ILE A 56 -28.80 6.49 -9.84
CA ILE A 56 -27.92 5.39 -10.26
C ILE A 56 -28.72 4.36 -11.08
N LYS A 57 -29.91 3.97 -10.60
CA LYS A 57 -30.80 3.04 -11.33
C LYS A 57 -31.28 3.59 -12.67
N ARG A 58 -31.47 4.91 -12.80
CA ARG A 58 -31.80 5.55 -14.09
C ARG A 58 -30.61 5.50 -15.06
N ILE A 59 -29.40 5.80 -14.58
CA ILE A 59 -28.16 5.72 -15.40
C ILE A 59 -27.91 4.28 -15.86
N LEU A 60 -28.14 3.29 -14.99
CA LEU A 60 -27.95 1.87 -15.32
C LEU A 60 -29.04 1.28 -16.24
N LYS A 61 -30.20 1.95 -16.37
CA LYS A 61 -31.29 1.54 -17.27
C LYS A 61 -31.16 2.11 -18.69
N THR A 62 -30.37 3.15 -18.87
CA THR A 62 -29.95 3.61 -20.19
C THR A 62 -28.98 2.57 -20.78
N ASP A 63 -29.36 1.92 -21.88
CA ASP A 63 -28.52 0.96 -22.64
C ASP A 63 -27.26 1.59 -23.27
N GLU A 64 -27.03 2.88 -23.03
CA GLU A 64 -25.73 3.49 -23.22
C GLU A 64 -24.77 2.89 -22.19
N LYS A 65 -24.12 1.79 -22.60
CA LYS A 65 -22.98 1.20 -21.91
C LYS A 65 -22.12 2.36 -21.40
N PRO A 66 -21.99 2.56 -20.07
CA PRO A 66 -21.03 3.52 -19.58
C PRO A 66 -19.70 3.09 -20.16
N THR A 67 -19.10 3.97 -20.97
CA THR A 67 -17.74 3.80 -21.47
C THR A 67 -16.91 3.50 -20.23
N ARG A 68 -16.50 2.23 -20.09
CA ARG A 68 -15.63 1.81 -19.00
C ARG A 68 -14.35 2.62 -19.18
N PHE A 69 -14.23 3.74 -18.47
CA PHE A 69 -13.01 4.51 -18.45
C PHE A 69 -11.97 3.65 -17.72
N ALA A 70 -11.01 3.24 -18.55
CA ALA A 70 -9.79 2.47 -18.37
C ALA A 70 -9.67 1.60 -17.09
N PRO A 71 -9.46 0.27 -17.23
CA PRO A 71 -8.84 -0.48 -16.14
C PRO A 71 -7.53 0.22 -15.75
N GLN A 72 -7.19 0.21 -14.45
CA GLN A 72 -5.86 0.56 -13.99
C GLN A 72 -4.85 -0.07 -14.94
N CYS A 73 -4.09 0.76 -15.66
CA CYS A 73 -2.98 0.30 -16.46
C CYS A 73 -1.96 -0.35 -15.51
N LYS A 74 -2.16 -1.62 -15.19
CA LYS A 74 -1.05 -2.54 -14.99
C LYS A 74 -0.22 -2.35 -16.25
N ALA A 75 0.95 -1.74 -16.16
CA ALA A 75 1.84 -1.58 -17.29
C ALA A 75 2.03 -2.96 -17.92
N THR A 76 1.29 -3.22 -18.99
CA THR A 76 1.23 -4.52 -19.64
C THR A 76 2.57 -4.67 -20.32
N ARG A 77 3.38 -5.60 -19.83
CA ARG A 77 4.60 -6.10 -20.50
C ARG A 77 4.35 -6.49 -21.98
N GLY A 78 3.09 -6.62 -22.43
CA GLY A 78 2.69 -6.93 -23.80
C GLY A 78 2.88 -5.80 -24.83
N GLU A 79 2.65 -4.54 -24.46
CA GLU A 79 2.64 -3.42 -25.44
C GLU A 79 4.03 -3.14 -26.04
N HIS A 80 5.11 -3.53 -25.36
CA HIS A 80 6.46 -3.39 -25.91
C HIS A 80 6.71 -4.38 -27.05
N SER A 81 6.06 -5.55 -27.02
CA SER A 81 6.20 -6.55 -28.07
C SER A 81 5.43 -6.16 -29.33
N GLU A 82 4.30 -5.44 -29.20
CA GLU A 82 3.46 -5.02 -30.32
C GLU A 82 4.15 -3.92 -31.13
N LEU A 83 4.68 -2.89 -30.47
CA LEU A 83 5.42 -1.82 -31.14
C LEU A 83 6.66 -2.33 -31.87
N VAL A 84 7.37 -3.31 -31.30
CA VAL A 84 8.52 -3.93 -31.98
C VAL A 84 8.07 -4.67 -33.24
N LYS A 85 6.96 -5.42 -33.19
CA LYS A 85 6.41 -6.11 -34.36
C LYS A 85 5.92 -5.15 -35.45
N GLU A 86 5.28 -4.04 -35.06
CA GLU A 86 4.84 -3.00 -36.00
C GLU A 86 6.03 -2.37 -36.71
N VAL A 87 7.12 -2.12 -35.99
CA VAL A 87 8.33 -1.53 -36.54
C VAL A 87 9.11 -2.52 -37.41
N ASP A 88 9.19 -3.80 -37.01
CA ASP A 88 9.82 -4.86 -37.79
C ASP A 88 9.09 -5.12 -39.13
N ALA A 89 7.81 -4.75 -39.23
CA ALA A 89 7.03 -4.87 -40.45
C ALA A 89 7.23 -3.70 -41.44
N LEU A 90 7.90 -2.62 -41.02
CA LEU A 90 8.15 -1.47 -41.88
C LEU A 90 9.37 -1.71 -42.78
N SER A 91 9.32 -1.20 -44.01
CA SER A 91 10.52 -1.06 -44.82
C SER A 91 11.47 -0.03 -44.22
N GLN A 92 12.76 -0.09 -44.60
CA GLN A 92 13.76 0.85 -44.11
C GLN A 92 13.41 2.32 -44.41
N GLU A 93 12.78 2.57 -45.56
CA GLU A 93 12.35 3.92 -45.96
C GLU A 93 11.20 4.43 -45.10
N GLU A 94 10.21 3.58 -44.82
CA GLU A 94 9.08 3.91 -43.94
C GLU A 94 9.54 4.13 -42.50
N PHE A 95 10.46 3.29 -42.02
CA PHE A 95 11.05 3.45 -40.69
C PHE A 95 11.72 4.83 -40.54
N GLU A 96 12.54 5.24 -41.52
CA GLU A 96 13.23 6.52 -41.45
C GLU A 96 12.27 7.71 -41.61
N ALA A 97 11.20 7.55 -42.41
CA ALA A 97 10.14 8.54 -42.54
C ALA A 97 9.37 8.73 -41.22
N VAL A 98 8.98 7.64 -40.56
CA VAL A 98 8.34 7.67 -39.24
C VAL A 98 9.27 8.30 -38.20
N ARG A 99 10.54 7.89 -38.17
CA ARG A 99 11.55 8.45 -37.26
C ARG A 99 11.68 9.96 -37.43
N ASN A 100 11.83 10.45 -38.66
CA ASN A 100 11.98 11.88 -38.93
C ASN A 100 10.70 12.67 -38.63
N CYS A 101 9.53 12.11 -38.91
CA CYS A 101 8.24 12.71 -38.57
C CYS A 101 8.13 12.93 -37.05
N LEU A 102 8.45 11.91 -36.26
CA LEU A 102 8.40 11.98 -34.79
C LEU A 102 9.44 12.94 -34.20
N ARG A 103 10.65 12.99 -34.79
CA ARG A 103 11.68 13.97 -34.41
C ARG A 103 11.18 15.41 -34.60
N ASN A 104 10.61 15.70 -35.76
CA ASN A 104 10.08 17.03 -36.08
C ASN A 104 8.93 17.43 -35.16
N GLU A 105 8.07 16.48 -34.81
CA GLU A 105 6.95 16.73 -33.91
C GLU A 105 7.44 17.05 -32.49
N ILE A 106 8.46 16.33 -31.99
CA ILE A 106 9.11 16.67 -30.71
C ILE A 106 9.72 18.07 -30.73
N LEU A 107 10.43 18.43 -31.80
CA LEU A 107 11.02 19.76 -31.95
C LEU A 107 9.94 20.86 -32.00
N ARG A 108 8.80 20.61 -32.63
CA ARG A 108 7.65 21.53 -32.61
C ARG A 108 7.07 21.72 -31.21
N ILE A 109 6.85 20.62 -30.48
CA ILE A 109 6.36 20.69 -29.10
C ILE A 109 7.35 21.45 -28.22
N GLN A 110 8.65 21.22 -28.40
CA GLN A 110 9.71 21.93 -27.67
C GLN A 110 9.79 23.41 -28.05
N ALA A 111 9.54 23.77 -29.30
CA ALA A 111 9.47 25.17 -29.73
C ALA A 111 8.32 25.93 -29.05
N ILE A 112 7.16 25.26 -28.87
CA ILE A 112 5.99 25.83 -28.17
C ILE A 112 6.21 25.83 -26.65
N HIS A 113 6.93 24.85 -26.13
CA HIS A 113 7.12 24.62 -24.70
C HIS A 113 8.58 24.30 -24.32
N PRO A 114 9.50 25.28 -24.40
CA PRO A 114 10.95 25.03 -24.25
C PRO A 114 11.35 24.50 -22.86
N ASN A 115 10.56 24.80 -21.83
CA ASN A 115 10.84 24.43 -20.45
C ASN A 115 10.07 23.18 -19.98
N LYS A 116 9.28 22.52 -20.84
CA LYS A 116 8.56 21.31 -20.41
C LYS A 116 9.54 20.13 -20.37
N PRO A 117 9.70 19.45 -19.22
CA PRO A 117 10.53 18.27 -19.14
C PRO A 117 9.88 17.12 -19.93
N ARG A 118 10.69 16.15 -20.34
CA ARG A 118 10.28 14.97 -21.14
C ARG A 118 9.02 14.28 -20.64
N ALA A 119 8.86 14.16 -19.32
CA ALA A 119 7.68 13.56 -18.67
C ALA A 119 6.36 14.30 -18.94
N HIS A 120 6.42 15.62 -19.16
CA HIS A 120 5.25 16.44 -19.50
C HIS A 120 4.93 16.45 -21.00
N ILE A 121 5.87 15.99 -21.85
CA ILE A 121 5.64 15.80 -23.29
C ILE A 121 4.95 14.45 -23.53
N SER A 122 5.28 13.42 -22.74
CA SER A 122 4.67 12.09 -22.85
C SER A 122 3.18 12.03 -22.51
N GLY A 123 2.59 13.03 -21.83
CA GLY A 123 1.19 13.00 -21.38
C GLY A 123 0.14 13.03 -22.49
N GLY A 124 0.50 13.42 -23.73
CA GLY A 124 -0.37 13.37 -24.91
C GLY A 124 0.28 12.77 -26.16
N PHE A 125 1.57 12.43 -26.10
CA PHE A 125 2.37 11.92 -27.22
C PHE A 125 3.09 10.62 -26.84
N THR A 126 2.34 9.68 -26.26
CA THR A 126 2.87 8.43 -25.69
C THR A 126 3.54 7.55 -26.75
N TYR A 127 2.97 7.44 -27.95
CA TYR A 127 3.53 6.61 -29.03
C TYR A 127 4.88 7.14 -29.52
N GLY A 128 4.98 8.42 -29.88
CA GLY A 128 6.20 8.98 -30.46
C GLY A 128 7.40 9.02 -29.51
N VAL A 129 7.17 9.40 -28.24
CA VAL A 129 8.22 9.34 -27.22
C VAL A 129 8.66 7.89 -26.97
N ARG A 130 7.74 6.93 -27.03
CA ARG A 130 8.04 5.51 -26.85
C ARG A 130 8.83 4.93 -28.02
N PHE A 131 8.41 5.20 -29.26
CA PHE A 131 9.13 4.79 -30.47
C PHE A 131 10.58 5.29 -30.43
N LEU A 132 10.76 6.61 -30.23
CA LEU A 132 12.08 7.21 -30.20
C LEU A 132 12.93 6.71 -29.01
N ARG A 133 12.32 6.39 -27.86
CA ARG A 133 13.05 5.78 -26.74
C ARG A 133 13.60 4.39 -27.07
N LEU A 134 12.94 3.62 -27.93
CA LEU A 134 13.35 2.26 -28.27
C LEU A 134 14.31 2.22 -29.44
N PHE A 135 14.05 3.04 -30.47
CA PHE A 135 14.76 2.96 -31.74
C PHE A 135 15.69 4.14 -32.01
N ASP A 136 15.64 5.20 -31.19
CA ASP A 136 16.42 6.44 -31.38
C ASP A 136 16.77 7.15 -30.06
N ALA A 137 17.12 6.36 -29.04
CA ALA A 137 17.28 6.84 -27.67
C ALA A 137 18.32 7.96 -27.55
N LYS A 138 19.44 7.85 -28.28
CA LYS A 138 20.53 8.84 -28.26
C LYS A 138 20.03 10.22 -28.70
N TRP A 139 19.35 10.29 -29.84
CA TRP A 139 18.79 11.55 -30.31
C TRP A 139 17.76 12.11 -29.32
N LEU A 140 16.90 11.25 -28.78
CA LEU A 140 15.87 11.67 -27.84
C LEU A 140 16.47 12.20 -26.51
N ASP A 141 17.56 11.61 -26.04
CA ASP A 141 18.28 12.06 -24.83
C ASP A 141 19.03 13.38 -25.06
N GLU A 142 19.51 13.63 -26.29
CA GLU A 142 20.12 14.91 -26.69
C GLU A 142 19.06 16.02 -26.82
N ALA A 143 17.93 15.74 -27.47
CA ALA A 143 16.86 16.71 -27.69
C ALA A 143 16.05 17.00 -26.42
N LEU A 144 15.76 15.95 -25.63
CA LEU A 144 14.97 15.99 -24.40
C LEU A 144 15.68 15.16 -23.32
N PRO A 145 16.67 15.74 -22.62
CA PRO A 145 17.38 15.04 -21.58
C PRO A 145 16.40 14.49 -20.54
N PRO A 146 16.59 13.25 -20.08
CA PRO A 146 15.73 12.68 -19.06
C PRO A 146 15.75 13.62 -17.86
N THR A 147 14.57 14.00 -17.39
CA THR A 147 14.45 14.73 -16.13
C THR A 147 15.16 13.89 -15.10
N LYS A 148 16.25 14.40 -14.52
CA LYS A 148 16.80 13.81 -13.31
C LYS A 148 15.67 13.94 -12.30
N TYR A 149 14.91 12.86 -12.09
CA TYR A 149 14.03 12.80 -10.94
C TYR A 149 14.93 13.18 -9.77
N PRO A 150 14.57 14.20 -8.97
CA PRO A 150 15.30 14.42 -7.73
C PRO A 150 15.31 13.05 -7.06
N LYS A 151 16.50 12.47 -6.85
CA LYS A 151 16.66 11.25 -6.06
C LYS A 151 15.75 11.47 -4.86
N SER A 152 14.76 10.59 -4.72
CA SER A 152 13.65 10.72 -3.76
C SER A 152 14.16 11.49 -2.56
N LYS A 153 13.62 12.70 -2.32
CA LYS A 153 14.02 13.59 -1.23
C LYS A 153 14.52 12.72 -0.08
N ASN A 154 15.79 12.84 0.30
CA ASN A 154 16.28 12.19 1.51
C ASN A 154 15.20 12.43 2.57
N TRP A 155 14.52 11.38 3.01
CA TRP A 155 13.47 11.48 4.01
C TRP A 155 14.16 11.71 5.35
N ASN A 156 14.94 12.78 5.44
CA ASN A 156 15.54 13.28 6.64
C ASN A 156 14.38 13.80 7.47
N LEU A 157 13.86 12.91 8.29
CA LEU A 157 12.85 13.24 9.27
C LEU A 157 13.50 14.17 10.29
N SER A 158 12.71 15.11 10.83
CA SER A 158 13.18 15.89 11.96
C SER A 158 13.38 14.96 13.16
N PRO A 159 14.28 15.29 14.11
CA PRO A 159 14.52 14.47 15.29
C PRO A 159 13.23 14.12 16.05
N GLU A 160 12.27 15.04 16.12
CA GLU A 160 10.98 14.82 16.78
C GLU A 160 10.16 13.73 16.09
N LYS A 161 10.20 13.69 14.75
CA LYS A 161 9.52 12.64 13.97
C LYS A 161 10.22 11.29 14.13
N ILE A 162 11.56 11.28 14.21
CA ILE A 162 12.33 10.06 14.48
C ILE A 162 11.90 9.46 15.83
N SER A 163 11.93 10.28 16.89
CA SER A 163 11.48 9.86 18.23
C SER A 163 10.04 9.38 18.23
N PHE A 164 9.13 10.08 17.53
CA PHE A 164 7.74 9.65 17.41
C PHE A 164 7.61 8.23 16.83
N TYR A 165 8.32 7.92 15.75
CA TYR A 165 8.25 6.58 15.14
C TYR A 165 8.80 5.50 16.07
N ILE A 166 9.95 5.77 16.71
CA ILE A 166 10.58 4.87 17.68
C ILE A 166 9.62 4.55 18.83
N GLU A 167 9.05 5.57 19.47
CA GLU A 167 8.08 5.41 20.57
C GLU A 167 6.84 4.65 20.12
N LYS A 168 6.37 4.88 18.89
CA LYS A 168 5.20 4.17 18.35
C LYS A 168 5.48 2.68 18.13
N PHE A 169 6.65 2.30 17.62
CA PHE A 169 6.98 0.89 17.44
C PHE A 169 7.12 0.16 18.78
N ILE A 170 7.82 0.77 19.75
CA ILE A 170 7.97 0.22 21.10
C ILE A 170 6.59 0.08 21.77
N SER A 171 5.79 1.14 21.76
CA SER A 171 4.46 1.13 22.39
C SER A 171 3.52 0.11 21.72
N SER A 172 3.58 -0.03 20.39
CA SER A 172 2.78 -1.02 19.66
C SER A 172 3.16 -2.44 20.08
N ARG A 173 4.46 -2.72 20.15
CA ARG A 173 4.99 -4.00 20.61
C ARG A 173 4.52 -4.32 22.02
N GLU A 174 4.71 -3.40 22.96
CA GLU A 174 4.33 -3.58 24.36
C GLU A 174 2.83 -3.83 24.53
N LYS A 175 1.99 -3.03 23.85
CA LYS A 175 0.54 -3.21 23.86
C LYS A 175 0.12 -4.57 23.31
N SER A 176 0.78 -5.02 22.24
CA SER A 176 0.51 -6.33 21.66
C SER A 176 0.87 -7.46 22.61
N LEU A 177 2.05 -7.38 23.25
CA LEU A 177 2.50 -8.38 24.23
C LEU A 177 1.63 -8.37 25.50
N ALA A 178 1.18 -7.20 25.95
CA ALA A 178 0.25 -7.09 27.07
C ALA A 178 -1.12 -7.71 26.76
N LYS A 179 -1.61 -7.55 25.51
CA LYS A 179 -2.88 -8.13 25.07
C LYS A 179 -2.79 -9.64 24.83
N ASN A 180 -1.71 -10.10 24.21
CA ASN A 180 -1.50 -11.51 23.93
C ASN A 180 0.00 -11.85 23.98
N PRO A 181 0.50 -12.37 25.11
CA PRO A 181 1.92 -12.67 25.28
C PRO A 181 2.37 -13.87 24.44
N LEU A 182 1.47 -14.65 23.83
CA LEU A 182 1.84 -15.75 22.93
C LEU A 182 1.93 -15.33 21.45
N LYS A 183 1.46 -14.12 21.10
CA LYS A 183 1.48 -13.63 19.71
C LYS A 183 2.91 -13.27 19.29
N ARG A 184 3.27 -13.62 18.04
CA ARG A 184 4.52 -13.15 17.40
C ARG A 184 4.36 -11.69 16.99
N ILE A 185 5.39 -10.88 17.23
CA ILE A 185 5.41 -9.49 16.77
C ILE A 185 5.98 -9.44 15.36
N THR A 186 5.10 -9.36 14.36
CA THR A 186 5.49 -9.26 12.94
C THR A 186 5.61 -7.81 12.48
N ALA A 187 6.29 -7.61 11.35
CA ALA A 187 6.37 -6.33 10.63
C ALA A 187 4.98 -5.69 10.44
N ASP A 188 4.01 -6.50 10.07
CA ASP A 188 2.62 -6.08 9.82
C ASP A 188 1.91 -5.61 11.09
N LEU A 189 2.26 -6.21 12.23
CA LEU A 189 1.66 -5.86 13.51
C LEU A 189 2.22 -4.53 14.06
N LEU A 190 3.46 -4.21 13.71
CA LEU A 190 4.06 -2.91 13.99
C LEU A 190 3.69 -1.85 12.95
N ARG A 191 2.94 -2.22 11.91
CA ARG A 191 2.56 -1.30 10.84
C ARG A 191 1.69 -0.18 11.40
N LEU A 192 2.18 1.04 11.24
CA LEU A 192 1.42 2.26 11.49
C LEU A 192 0.38 2.45 10.39
N PRO A 193 -0.61 3.37 10.54
CA PRO A 193 -1.60 3.65 9.49
C PRO A 193 -0.98 4.40 8.30
N ILE A 194 0.08 3.84 7.72
CA ILE A 194 0.83 4.34 6.58
C ILE A 194 1.04 3.21 5.56
N PRO A 195 1.11 3.51 4.25
CA PRO A 195 1.41 2.52 3.23
C PRO A 195 2.81 1.88 3.39
N TYR A 196 2.98 0.63 2.97
CA TYR A 196 4.29 -0.07 2.99
C TYR A 196 5.36 0.68 2.21
N SER A 197 5.01 1.23 1.04
CA SER A 197 5.96 2.02 0.24
C SER A 197 6.50 3.22 1.03
N THR A 198 5.64 3.89 1.77
CA THR A 198 6.03 5.02 2.63
C THR A 198 6.86 4.56 3.83
N LEU A 199 6.47 3.46 4.48
CA LEU A 199 7.22 2.90 5.60
C LEU A 199 8.65 2.50 5.17
N ASN A 200 8.78 1.79 4.05
CA ASN A 200 10.09 1.37 3.54
C ASN A 200 10.98 2.57 3.23
N LEU A 201 10.44 3.63 2.61
CA LEU A 201 11.18 4.87 2.37
C LEU A 201 11.64 5.54 3.68
N ILE A 202 10.82 5.49 4.74
CA ILE A 202 11.20 6.01 6.07
C ILE A 202 12.33 5.18 6.67
N LEU A 203 12.23 3.84 6.62
CA LEU A 203 13.24 2.92 7.17
C LEU A 203 14.56 3.00 6.41
N GLU A 204 14.52 3.13 5.08
CA GLU A 204 15.72 3.33 4.23
C GLU A 204 16.39 4.67 4.50
N GLY A 205 15.59 5.73 4.69
CA GLY A 205 16.10 7.08 4.95
C GLY A 205 16.62 7.31 6.37
N ASN A 206 16.22 6.47 7.35
CA ASN A 206 16.49 6.69 8.77
C ASN A 206 16.96 5.38 9.45
N PRO A 207 18.28 5.11 9.49
CA PRO A 207 18.84 3.88 10.05
C PRO A 207 18.48 3.61 11.51
N GLU A 208 18.31 4.67 12.30
CA GLU A 208 17.93 4.56 13.71
C GLU A 208 16.51 4.00 13.87
N ILE A 209 15.56 4.50 13.08
CA ILE A 209 14.18 3.99 13.05
C ILE A 209 14.18 2.54 12.61
N ARG A 210 14.97 2.21 11.57
CA ARG A 210 15.10 0.84 11.08
C ARG A 210 15.61 -0.11 12.16
N ARG A 211 16.65 0.27 12.90
CA ARG A 211 17.18 -0.55 13.98
C ARG A 211 16.10 -0.87 15.02
N VAL A 212 15.36 0.13 15.49
CA VAL A 212 14.29 -0.08 16.49
C VAL A 212 13.15 -0.91 15.90
N TYR A 213 12.79 -0.68 14.64
CA TYR A 213 11.78 -1.47 13.94
C TYR A 213 12.16 -2.95 13.90
N ASP A 214 13.40 -3.24 13.47
CA ASP A 214 13.93 -4.60 13.39
C ASP A 214 14.01 -5.25 14.78
N GLU A 215 14.46 -4.52 15.81
CA GLU A 215 14.47 -4.98 17.22
C GLU A 215 13.08 -5.26 17.78
N CYS A 216 12.06 -4.52 17.31
CA CYS A 216 10.69 -4.73 17.75
C CYS A 216 10.04 -5.93 17.05
N THR A 217 10.45 -6.24 15.82
CA THR A 217 10.00 -7.44 15.11
C THR A 217 10.68 -8.70 15.63
N GLU A 218 9.97 -9.82 15.61
CA GLU A 218 10.49 -11.10 16.08
C GLU A 218 10.64 -12.09 14.94
N SER A 219 11.83 -12.69 14.85
CA SER A 219 12.03 -13.89 14.05
C SER A 219 11.19 -15.05 14.62
N PRO A 220 10.88 -16.08 13.81
CA PRO A 220 10.24 -17.30 14.30
C PRO A 220 10.97 -17.93 15.51
N GLU A 221 12.30 -17.92 15.50
CA GLU A 221 13.16 -18.48 16.55
C GLU A 221 13.08 -17.65 17.84
N GLN A 222 13.16 -16.32 17.73
CA GLN A 222 13.03 -15.40 18.87
C GLN A 222 11.67 -15.54 19.54
N TRP A 223 10.60 -15.62 18.73
CA TRP A 223 9.25 -15.86 19.21
C TRP A 223 9.12 -17.20 19.93
N ARG A 224 9.64 -18.30 19.35
CA ARG A 224 9.62 -19.63 19.97
C ARG A 224 10.37 -19.63 21.30
N ALA A 225 11.56 -19.04 21.36
CA ALA A 225 12.35 -18.95 22.58
C ALA A 225 11.60 -18.20 23.68
N ARG A 226 11.00 -17.05 23.34
CA ARG A 226 10.20 -16.25 24.29
C ARG A 226 8.98 -17.00 24.80
N VAL A 227 8.21 -17.60 23.90
CA VAL A 227 7.00 -18.35 24.26
C VAL A 227 7.34 -19.58 25.09
N THR A 228 8.39 -20.32 24.73
CA THR A 228 8.86 -21.49 25.49
C THR A 228 9.23 -21.08 26.92
N LYS A 229 10.02 -20.02 27.08
CA LYS A 229 10.39 -19.48 28.39
C LYS A 229 9.16 -19.10 29.22
N LEU A 230 8.18 -18.43 28.61
CA LEU A 230 6.94 -18.03 29.27
C LEU A 230 6.11 -19.25 29.71
N LEU A 231 5.87 -20.21 28.81
CA LEU A 231 5.10 -21.40 29.11
C LEU A 231 5.77 -22.25 30.20
N CYS A 232 7.08 -22.46 30.11
CA CYS A 232 7.82 -23.19 31.12
C CYS A 232 7.71 -22.51 32.50
N ALA A 233 7.87 -21.19 32.56
CA ALA A 233 7.71 -20.44 33.81
C ALA A 233 6.30 -20.56 34.39
N LEU A 234 5.26 -20.46 33.55
CA LEU A 234 3.87 -20.61 33.98
C LEU A 234 3.55 -22.03 34.45
N VAL A 235 4.07 -23.05 33.78
CA VAL A 235 3.88 -24.45 34.21
C VAL A 235 4.57 -24.68 35.55
N ARG A 236 5.81 -24.20 35.74
CA ARG A 236 6.54 -24.34 37.01
C ARG A 236 5.84 -23.69 38.21
N GLN A 237 5.05 -22.65 37.99
CA GLN A 237 4.23 -22.05 39.06
C GLN A 237 3.14 -23.00 39.58
N HIS A 238 2.69 -23.95 38.76
CA HIS A 238 1.63 -24.90 39.11
C HIS A 238 2.18 -26.29 39.45
N ASP A 239 3.15 -26.77 38.66
CA ASP A 239 3.75 -28.09 38.78
C ASP A 239 5.19 -28.06 38.22
N PRO A 240 6.20 -27.92 39.09
CA PRO A 240 7.61 -27.84 38.69
C PRO A 240 8.14 -29.06 37.94
N ASP A 241 7.59 -30.24 38.21
CA ASP A 241 8.09 -31.52 37.68
C ASP A 241 7.34 -31.96 36.41
N HIS A 242 6.31 -31.22 36.01
CA HIS A 242 5.55 -31.54 34.80
C HIS A 242 6.40 -31.39 33.54
N PHE A 243 6.28 -32.31 32.59
CA PHE A 243 7.07 -32.31 31.34
C PHE A 243 6.88 -31.05 30.47
N TYR A 244 5.76 -30.33 30.61
CA TYR A 244 5.54 -29.03 29.94
C TYR A 244 6.42 -27.89 30.49
N SER A 245 7.08 -28.09 31.63
CA SER A 245 8.00 -27.13 32.25
C SER A 245 9.42 -27.21 31.68
N TRP A 246 9.71 -28.22 30.87
CA TRP A 246 11.02 -28.51 30.32
C TRP A 246 11.17 -27.85 28.94
N PRO A 247 12.20 -27.02 28.72
CA PRO A 247 12.47 -26.42 27.40
C PRO A 247 12.58 -27.45 26.28
N ASP A 248 13.23 -28.59 26.56
CA ASP A 248 13.40 -29.73 25.65
C ASP A 248 12.08 -30.26 25.09
N HIS A 249 10.96 -30.06 25.78
CA HIS A 249 9.64 -30.40 25.25
C HIS A 249 9.32 -29.61 23.98
N TYR A 250 9.80 -28.37 23.85
CA TYR A 250 9.49 -27.47 22.75
C TYR A 250 10.62 -27.33 21.72
N ASP A 251 11.82 -27.77 22.06
CA ASP A 251 13.00 -27.62 21.21
C ASP A 251 13.05 -28.63 20.06
N GLY A 252 13.73 -28.25 18.97
CA GLY A 252 14.00 -29.13 17.82
C GLY A 252 12.78 -29.57 16.99
N VAL A 253 11.60 -28.98 17.23
CA VAL A 253 10.38 -29.31 16.48
C VAL A 253 10.07 -28.30 15.38
N ASP A 254 9.37 -28.75 14.34
CA ASP A 254 8.82 -27.88 13.30
C ASP A 254 7.75 -26.92 13.85
N ILE A 255 7.43 -25.88 13.08
CA ILE A 255 6.49 -24.82 13.49
C ILE A 255 5.11 -25.35 13.85
N ASN A 256 4.63 -26.36 13.13
CA ASN A 256 3.28 -26.91 13.31
C ASN A 256 3.20 -27.76 14.58
N LYS A 257 4.22 -28.60 14.83
CA LYS A 257 4.38 -29.33 16.08
C LYS A 257 4.56 -28.39 17.26
N PHE A 258 5.34 -27.31 17.11
CA PHE A 258 5.48 -26.28 18.15
C PHE A 258 4.12 -25.67 18.50
N ARG A 259 3.34 -25.26 17.50
CA ARG A 259 1.98 -24.71 17.69
C ARG A 259 1.06 -25.73 18.38
N ALA A 260 1.12 -27.01 17.99
CA ALA A 260 0.35 -28.08 18.63
C ALA A 260 0.72 -28.29 20.11
N LYS A 261 2.03 -28.33 20.42
CA LYS A 261 2.52 -28.42 21.80
C LYS A 261 2.10 -27.21 22.64
N MET A 262 2.24 -26.00 22.11
CA MET A 262 1.75 -24.77 22.75
C MET A 262 0.25 -24.84 23.05
N LYS A 263 -0.57 -25.34 22.11
CA LYS A 263 -2.01 -25.52 22.31
C LYS A 263 -2.30 -26.51 23.45
N SER A 264 -1.62 -27.65 23.48
CA SER A 264 -1.76 -28.65 24.54
C SER A 264 -1.36 -28.11 25.92
N THR A 265 -0.22 -27.44 26.03
CA THR A 265 0.23 -26.78 27.27
C THR A 265 -0.78 -25.73 27.72
N ARG A 266 -1.29 -24.91 26.80
CA ARG A 266 -2.31 -23.91 27.11
C ARG A 266 -3.58 -24.56 27.66
N SER A 267 -4.10 -25.59 27.00
CA SER A 267 -5.28 -26.32 27.49
C SER A 267 -5.05 -26.91 28.89
N TRP A 268 -3.84 -27.36 29.18
CA TRP A 268 -3.46 -27.86 30.50
C TRP A 268 -3.42 -26.74 31.57
N LEU A 269 -2.91 -25.55 31.22
CA LEU A 269 -2.86 -24.38 32.10
C LEU A 269 -4.26 -23.82 32.41
N VAL A 270 -5.14 -23.76 31.40
CA VAL A 270 -6.53 -23.28 31.57
C VAL A 270 -7.31 -24.17 32.54
N LYS A 271 -7.13 -25.49 32.47
CA LYS A 271 -7.76 -26.44 33.42
C LYS A 271 -7.34 -26.23 34.87
N ARG A 272 -6.22 -25.53 35.11
CA ARG A 272 -5.69 -25.22 36.46
C ARG A 272 -5.93 -23.76 36.86
N GLY A 273 -6.88 -23.08 36.22
CA GLY A 273 -7.30 -21.72 36.59
C GLY A 273 -6.36 -20.62 36.10
N ASN A 274 -5.39 -20.92 35.24
CA ASN A 274 -4.53 -19.89 34.66
C ASN A 274 -5.22 -19.29 33.42
N SER A 275 -5.93 -18.18 33.61
CA SER A 275 -6.53 -17.40 32.52
C SER A 275 -5.48 -16.49 31.89
N LEU A 276 -4.57 -17.07 31.11
CA LEU A 276 -3.95 -16.27 30.05
C LEU A 276 -5.09 -15.74 29.18
N SER A 277 -5.41 -14.45 29.35
CA SER A 277 -6.43 -13.72 28.60
C SER A 277 -6.05 -13.75 27.13
N ILE A 278 -6.59 -14.70 26.37
CA ILE A 278 -6.33 -14.81 24.94
C ILE A 278 -7.67 -14.96 24.20
N PRO A 279 -8.05 -13.96 23.39
CA PRO A 279 -9.18 -14.04 22.46
C PRO A 279 -9.04 -15.21 21.47
N PRO A 280 -10.15 -15.72 20.92
CA PRO A 280 -10.21 -16.94 20.10
C PRO A 280 -9.50 -16.87 18.73
N ASP A 281 -8.96 -15.73 18.32
CA ASP A 281 -8.46 -15.47 16.95
C ASP A 281 -7.05 -16.04 16.68
N PHE A 282 -6.79 -17.27 17.11
CA PHE A 282 -5.54 -17.99 16.83
C PHE A 282 -5.71 -19.11 15.78
N ILE A 283 -6.84 -19.10 15.05
CA ILE A 283 -7.12 -20.03 13.97
C ILE A 283 -7.45 -19.18 12.73
N ASN A 284 -6.42 -18.63 12.08
CA ASN A 284 -6.52 -18.52 10.64
C ASN A 284 -5.16 -18.86 10.02
N PRO A 285 -5.01 -20.04 9.39
CA PRO A 285 -3.80 -20.43 8.68
C PRO A 285 -3.61 -19.70 7.34
N GLU A 286 -4.48 -18.75 7.00
CA GLU A 286 -4.51 -18.07 5.69
C GLU A 286 -3.61 -16.82 5.60
N ASP A 287 -3.00 -16.35 6.69
CA ASP A 287 -2.15 -15.15 6.68
C ASP A 287 -0.67 -15.43 6.33
N GLU A 288 -0.30 -16.65 5.92
CA GLU A 288 1.10 -17.05 5.57
C GLU A 288 1.38 -17.12 4.04
N GLU A 289 0.47 -16.68 3.16
CA GLU A 289 0.72 -16.59 1.69
C GLU A 289 1.31 -15.22 1.23
N CYS A 290 2.18 -14.59 2.02
CA CYS A 290 2.87 -13.36 1.62
C CYS A 290 4.36 -13.34 1.99
N GLU A 291 5.06 -14.48 1.89
CA GLU A 291 6.53 -14.51 1.82
C GLU A 291 6.98 -15.19 0.52
N SER A 292 6.71 -14.54 -0.61
CA SER A 292 7.48 -14.72 -1.86
C SER A 292 7.14 -13.63 -2.88
N ILE A 293 7.65 -12.41 -2.65
CA ILE A 293 8.16 -11.48 -3.68
C ILE A 293 9.34 -10.72 -3.07
#